data_AF-A0A179IFK5-F1
#
_entry.id   AF-A0A179IFK5-F1
#
_cell.length_a   1.000
_cell.length_b   1.000
_cell.length_c   1.000
_cell.angle_alpha   90.00
_cell.angle_beta   90.00
_cell.angle_gamma   90.00
#
_symmetry.space_group_name_H-M   'P 1'
#
loop_
_entity.id
_entity.type
_entity.pdbx_description
1 polymer ?
#
loop_
_entity_poly.entity_id
_entity_poly.type
_entity_poly.pdbx_seq_one_letter_code
_entity_poly.pdbx_strand_id
1 'polypeptide(L)'
;MSPSIKSTDRSRGASSADDDDVNTLPPDEHTRLLPNRVDSSRGMLTPDDPAVTPYNLWSIRLLRWVTVIFTLVTFFWWVIVLVSTFATLPGFHVRGGGFYAYGFTSLALANMLFTLLFFEIPAQSVRVLSLIMAFVLMVDMIILVAVQKTRYEEGMVGIVSVIWALLLSLWTILVDRTVKWGKAEEEERLTGRAETRRTLSQWVAVLLSSIGYTIMVIASVLMALTIIIRALDAKFAQPGTLHWVDGGKYRIHVYCQGNVTAFDGSKQTTVLFEGGERPVEDGLWQFANEAVDSGSIGRYCFADRPGVAWSDTAPSPLSAGFAVDALSEALAAAGERGPWVLASAGIGSLYSRVFSARHGRDVHGILLIDPLHEDLLAPLASPTRGFLLWLRGIVTEAGRDKMEARLRQLLRGKA
;
A
#
# COMPACT_ATOMS: atom_id res chain seq x y z
N MET A 1 -78.69 -25.67 58.48
CA MET A 1 -78.03 -26.79 59.17
C MET A 1 -76.60 -26.34 59.46
N SER A 2 -76.35 -25.79 60.65
CA SER A 2 -75.01 -25.59 61.23
C SER A 2 -74.52 -26.91 61.85
N PRO A 3 -73.22 -27.11 62.13
CA PRO A 3 -72.44 -26.38 63.17
C PRO A 3 -71.09 -25.86 62.59
N SER A 4 -70.47 -24.74 62.98
CA SER A 4 -70.15 -24.12 64.29
C SER A 4 -69.26 -24.96 65.20
N ILE A 5 -67.93 -24.78 65.12
CA ILE A 5 -67.03 -24.73 66.29
C ILE A 5 -66.03 -23.58 66.12
N LYS A 6 -65.84 -22.88 67.23
CA LYS A 6 -65.20 -21.59 67.50
C LYS A 6 -63.93 -21.86 68.32
N SER A 7 -62.84 -21.16 68.04
CA SER A 7 -61.92 -20.62 69.07
C SER A 7 -61.09 -19.50 68.41
N THR A 8 -61.36 -18.21 68.65
CA THR A 8 -60.89 -17.33 69.75
C THR A 8 -59.42 -17.54 70.12
N ASP A 9 -58.56 -16.54 70.33
CA ASP A 9 -58.50 -15.09 70.12
C ASP A 9 -57.11 -14.70 70.69
N ARG A 10 -56.34 -13.80 70.04
CA ARG A 10 -55.49 -12.75 70.64
C ARG A 10 -54.40 -12.21 69.71
N SER A 11 -54.77 -11.11 69.05
CA SER A 11 -54.13 -9.78 69.09
C SER A 11 -52.59 -9.60 69.04
N ARG A 12 -52.20 -8.84 68.00
CA ARG A 12 -51.36 -7.60 67.97
C ARG A 12 -49.82 -7.68 67.80
N GLY A 13 -49.36 -6.93 66.78
CA GLY A 13 -48.02 -6.32 66.63
C GLY A 13 -47.31 -6.78 65.36
N ALA A 14 -47.51 -6.18 64.18
CA ALA A 14 -46.82 -4.98 63.68
C ALA A 14 -45.29 -5.05 63.76
N SER A 15 -44.62 -5.40 62.65
CA SER A 15 -43.55 -4.60 62.01
C SER A 15 -42.82 -5.40 60.94
N SER A 16 -42.70 -4.78 59.77
CA SER A 16 -41.78 -5.06 58.66
C SER A 16 -40.35 -5.41 59.08
N ALA A 17 -39.78 -6.44 58.48
CA ALA A 17 -38.34 -6.56 58.27
C ALA A 17 -38.11 -7.39 56.99
N ASP A 18 -37.52 -6.71 56.01
CA ASP A 18 -37.03 -7.28 54.76
C ASP A 18 -35.95 -8.32 55.04
N ASP A 19 -36.12 -9.52 54.46
CA ASP A 19 -35.08 -10.51 54.27
C ASP A 19 -34.27 -10.12 53.02
N ASP A 20 -33.17 -9.38 53.20
CA ASP A 20 -32.12 -9.21 52.19
C ASP A 20 -30.76 -9.42 52.88
N ASP A 21 -30.46 -10.67 53.21
CA ASP A 21 -29.18 -11.09 53.76
C ASP A 21 -28.35 -11.75 52.64
N VAL A 22 -27.62 -10.92 51.89
CA VAL A 22 -26.68 -11.36 50.83
C VAL A 22 -25.24 -10.95 51.20
N ASN A 23 -24.50 -11.90 51.77
CA ASN A 23 -23.03 -12.05 51.72
C ASN A 23 -22.19 -10.77 51.88
N THR A 24 -22.11 -10.20 53.09
CA THR A 24 -21.02 -9.28 53.45
C THR A 24 -19.84 -10.05 54.04
N LEU A 25 -18.71 -10.09 53.32
CA LEU A 25 -17.42 -10.52 53.87
C LEU A 25 -16.98 -9.58 55.01
N PRO A 26 -16.22 -10.08 56.00
CA PRO A 26 -15.78 -9.26 57.13
C PRO A 26 -14.83 -8.14 56.68
N PRO A 27 -14.91 -6.94 57.28
CA PRO A 27 -14.11 -5.79 56.88
C PRO A 27 -12.62 -6.00 57.16
N ASP A 28 -11.79 -5.58 56.20
CA ASP A 28 -10.32 -5.62 56.24
C ASP A 28 -9.71 -4.21 56.41
N GLU A 29 -8.38 -4.15 56.48
CA GLU A 29 -7.59 -2.91 56.64
C GLU A 29 -7.72 -1.92 55.46
N HIS A 30 -8.31 -2.35 54.34
CA HIS A 30 -8.64 -1.50 53.20
C HIS A 30 -10.10 -1.00 53.22
N THR A 31 -10.89 -1.42 54.22
CA THR A 31 -12.29 -1.03 54.35
C THR A 31 -12.40 0.42 54.82
N ARG A 32 -12.91 1.29 53.93
CA ARG A 32 -13.11 2.72 54.19
C ARG A 32 -14.18 2.94 55.27
N LEU A 33 -13.83 3.69 56.32
CA LEU A 33 -14.70 3.97 57.48
C LEU A 33 -15.78 5.05 57.27
N LEU A 34 -15.80 5.73 56.11
CA LEU A 34 -16.78 6.78 55.82
C LEU A 34 -17.49 6.49 54.48
N PRO A 35 -18.83 6.39 54.48
CA PRO A 35 -19.58 6.18 53.24
C PRO A 35 -19.52 7.44 52.37
N ASN A 36 -19.12 7.28 51.12
CA ASN A 36 -19.24 8.36 50.13
C ASN A 36 -20.73 8.52 49.79
N ARG A 37 -21.32 9.65 50.20
CA ARG A 37 -22.77 9.93 50.10
C ARG A 37 -23.31 9.96 48.65
N VAL A 38 -22.42 9.97 47.67
CA VAL A 38 -22.76 9.98 46.24
C VAL A 38 -22.87 8.55 45.68
N ASP A 39 -22.29 7.55 46.35
CA ASP A 39 -22.21 6.16 45.87
C ASP A 39 -23.14 5.20 46.64
N SER A 40 -23.82 5.66 47.68
CA SER A 40 -24.55 4.79 48.63
C SER A 40 -25.94 4.34 48.16
N SER A 41 -26.42 4.80 47.00
CA SER A 41 -27.79 4.53 46.52
C SER A 41 -27.86 3.90 45.13
N ARG A 42 -26.74 3.45 44.57
CA ARG A 42 -26.73 2.67 43.33
C ARG A 42 -26.12 1.31 43.65
N GLY A 43 -26.94 0.26 43.61
CA GLY A 43 -26.41 -1.10 43.62
C GLY A 43 -25.38 -1.28 42.49
N MET A 44 -24.40 -2.15 42.71
CA MET A 44 -23.44 -2.52 41.67
C MET A 44 -24.20 -2.92 40.40
N LEU A 45 -23.78 -2.38 39.26
CA LEU A 45 -24.42 -2.68 37.99
C LEU A 45 -24.03 -4.08 37.54
N THR A 46 -24.92 -4.74 36.79
CA THR A 46 -24.57 -6.00 36.15
C THR A 46 -23.51 -5.74 35.06
N PRO A 47 -22.52 -6.62 34.87
CA PRO A 47 -21.49 -6.43 33.84
C PRO A 47 -22.00 -6.23 32.42
N ASP A 48 -23.20 -6.73 32.10
CA ASP A 48 -23.85 -6.59 30.79
C ASP A 48 -24.72 -5.31 30.67
N ASP A 49 -24.70 -4.42 31.67
CA ASP A 49 -25.45 -3.16 31.65
C ASP A 49 -24.84 -2.19 30.61
N PRO A 50 -25.63 -1.61 29.70
CA PRO A 50 -25.15 -0.64 28.71
C PRO A 50 -24.55 0.64 29.32
N ALA A 51 -24.68 0.88 30.63
CA ALA A 51 -24.00 1.97 31.32
C ALA A 51 -22.49 1.70 31.56
N VAL A 52 -22.05 0.43 31.54
CA VAL A 52 -20.64 0.03 31.69
C VAL A 52 -19.95 0.11 30.32
N THR A 53 -19.57 1.33 29.92
CA THR A 53 -18.91 1.57 28.63
C THR A 53 -17.66 2.40 28.80
N PRO A 54 -16.54 2.05 28.14
CA PRO A 54 -15.28 2.76 28.29
C PRO A 54 -15.36 4.26 27.90
N TYR A 55 -16.45 4.72 27.29
CA TYR A 55 -16.64 6.11 26.89
C TYR A 55 -16.97 7.07 28.02
N ASN A 56 -17.30 6.61 29.23
CA ASN A 56 -17.52 7.55 30.33
C ASN A 56 -16.21 8.27 30.69
N LEU A 57 -15.07 7.59 30.56
CA LEU A 57 -13.74 8.16 30.73
C LEU A 57 -13.44 9.24 29.67
N TRP A 58 -13.10 10.44 30.14
CA TRP A 58 -12.75 11.56 29.25
C TRP A 58 -11.51 11.26 28.40
N SER A 59 -10.53 10.56 28.97
CA SER A 59 -9.31 10.13 28.26
C SER A 59 -9.64 9.23 27.06
N ILE A 60 -10.60 8.32 27.19
CA ILE A 60 -11.03 7.43 26.11
C ILE A 60 -11.80 8.20 25.03
N ARG A 61 -12.66 9.15 25.42
CA ARG A 61 -13.32 10.05 24.45
C ARG A 61 -12.31 10.88 23.68
N LEU A 62 -11.33 11.48 24.36
CA LEU A 62 -10.26 12.23 23.72
C LEU A 62 -9.48 11.34 22.74
N LEU A 63 -9.09 10.14 23.17
CA LEU A 63 -8.36 9.17 22.35
C LEU A 63 -9.12 8.80 21.07
N ARG A 64 -10.45 8.60 21.16
CA ARG A 64 -11.31 8.37 20.00
C ARG A 64 -11.30 9.58 19.06
N TRP A 65 -11.46 10.80 19.58
CA TRP A 65 -11.41 12.02 18.75
C TRP A 65 -10.06 12.22 18.06
N VAL A 66 -8.95 11.95 18.75
CA VAL A 66 -7.61 11.99 18.13
C VAL A 66 -7.51 10.94 17.02
N THR A 67 -8.04 9.74 17.24
CA THR A 67 -8.08 8.69 16.21
C THR A 67 -8.93 9.12 15.01
N VAL A 68 -10.07 9.80 15.21
CA VAL A 68 -10.88 10.37 14.12
C VAL A 68 -10.08 11.42 13.34
N ILE A 69 -9.36 12.32 14.02
CA ILE A 69 -8.51 13.32 13.36
C ILE A 69 -7.43 12.63 12.53
N PHE A 70 -6.75 11.61 13.06
CA PHE A 70 -5.77 10.83 12.30
C PHE A 70 -6.40 10.13 11.09
N THR A 71 -7.61 9.59 11.21
CA THR A 71 -8.35 9.05 10.07
C THR A 71 -8.63 10.10 9.00
N LEU A 72 -9.06 11.31 9.39
CA LEU A 72 -9.33 12.40 8.43
C LEU A 72 -8.06 12.88 7.73
N VAL A 73 -6.97 13.07 8.47
CA VAL A 73 -5.65 13.43 7.90
C VAL A 73 -5.18 12.33 6.94
N THR A 74 -5.33 11.07 7.34
CA THR A 74 -4.94 9.92 6.51
C THR A 74 -5.81 9.80 5.27
N PHE A 75 -7.11 10.06 5.37
CA PHE A 75 -8.03 10.09 4.24
C PHE A 75 -7.65 11.19 3.25
N PHE A 76 -7.36 12.40 3.73
CA PHE A 76 -6.91 13.50 2.88
C PHE A 76 -5.59 13.17 2.17
N TRP A 77 -4.61 12.63 2.91
CA TRP A 77 -3.35 12.17 2.34
C TRP A 77 -3.55 11.06 1.30
N TRP A 78 -4.42 10.09 1.60
CA TRP A 78 -4.79 9.01 0.68
C TRP A 78 -5.44 9.54 -0.61
N VAL A 79 -6.35 10.52 -0.52
CA VAL A 79 -6.96 11.17 -1.70
C VAL A 79 -5.92 11.89 -2.54
N ILE A 80 -5.00 12.64 -1.91
CA ILE A 80 -3.90 13.32 -2.63
C ILE A 80 -3.05 12.30 -3.38
N VAL A 81 -2.63 11.23 -2.70
CA VAL A 81 -1.81 10.18 -3.31
C VAL A 81 -2.57 9.49 -4.44
N LEU A 82 -3.84 9.15 -4.24
CA LEU A 82 -4.71 8.57 -5.27
C LEU A 82 -4.77 9.48 -6.51
N VAL A 83 -5.07 10.77 -6.34
CA VAL A 83 -5.12 11.73 -7.46
C VAL A 83 -3.75 11.83 -8.15
N SER A 84 -2.66 11.81 -7.38
CA SER A 84 -1.30 11.89 -7.90
C SER A 84 -0.91 10.71 -8.80
N THR A 85 -1.56 9.54 -8.65
CA THR A 85 -1.35 8.39 -9.54
C THR A 85 -1.88 8.61 -10.96
N PHE A 86 -2.85 9.52 -11.15
CA PHE A 86 -3.41 9.86 -12.46
C PHE A 86 -2.89 11.20 -12.99
N ALA A 87 -2.78 12.20 -12.11
CA ALA A 87 -2.35 13.55 -12.42
C ALA A 87 -1.16 13.93 -11.53
N THR A 88 0.05 14.04 -12.09
CA THR A 88 1.22 14.39 -11.28
C THR A 88 1.12 15.82 -10.78
N LEU A 89 0.83 15.95 -9.49
CA LEU A 89 0.78 17.23 -8.79
C LEU A 89 2.19 17.84 -8.70
N PRO A 90 2.34 19.17 -8.74
CA PRO A 90 3.63 19.82 -8.57
C PRO A 90 4.33 19.35 -7.28
N GLY A 91 5.54 18.82 -7.40
CA GLY A 91 6.32 18.29 -6.26
C GLY A 91 6.03 16.83 -5.88
N PHE A 92 5.05 16.17 -6.51
CA PHE A 92 4.72 14.75 -6.32
C PHE A 92 5.26 13.86 -7.45
N HIS A 93 6.41 14.24 -8.02
CA HIS A 93 7.05 13.46 -9.09
C HIS A 93 7.73 12.22 -8.50
N VAL A 94 7.01 11.10 -8.57
CA VAL A 94 7.54 9.76 -8.25
C VAL A 94 8.14 9.18 -9.52
N ARG A 95 9.36 8.64 -9.44
CA ARG A 95 10.08 8.12 -10.61
C ARG A 95 9.88 6.61 -10.78
N GLY A 96 9.51 5.92 -9.70
CA GLY A 96 8.97 4.57 -9.75
C GLY A 96 7.48 4.54 -10.12
N GLY A 97 6.85 3.37 -9.99
CA GLY A 97 5.46 3.13 -10.38
C GLY A 97 4.38 3.80 -9.51
N GLY A 98 4.76 4.42 -8.39
CA GLY A 98 3.85 5.23 -7.57
C GLY A 98 2.81 4.49 -6.73
N PHE A 99 2.53 3.19 -6.95
CA PHE A 99 1.50 2.52 -6.14
C PHE A 99 1.95 2.13 -4.73
N TYR A 100 3.24 2.11 -4.39
CA TYR A 100 3.67 1.82 -3.01
C TYR A 100 3.18 2.88 -2.02
N ALA A 101 3.30 4.16 -2.38
CA ALA A 101 2.73 5.25 -1.58
C ALA A 101 1.21 5.05 -1.40
N TYR A 102 0.52 4.69 -2.48
CA TYR A 102 -0.91 4.38 -2.43
C TYR A 102 -1.22 3.16 -1.55
N GLY A 103 -0.40 2.10 -1.60
CA GLY A 103 -0.52 0.90 -0.79
C GLY A 103 -0.36 1.20 0.70
N PHE A 104 0.69 1.93 1.09
CA PHE A 104 0.92 2.29 2.49
C PHE A 104 -0.19 3.19 3.05
N THR A 105 -0.66 4.16 2.26
CA THR A 105 -1.76 5.04 2.69
C THR A 105 -3.09 4.29 2.77
N SER A 106 -3.35 3.36 1.86
CA SER A 106 -4.53 2.49 1.91
C SER A 106 -4.51 1.58 3.14
N LEU A 107 -3.35 0.99 3.44
CA LEU A 107 -3.13 0.19 4.65
C LEU A 107 -3.34 1.03 5.91
N ALA A 108 -2.77 2.24 5.95
CA ALA A 108 -2.91 3.17 7.08
C ALA A 108 -4.37 3.60 7.29
N LEU A 109 -5.09 3.91 6.21
CA LEU A 109 -6.50 4.28 6.26
C LEU A 109 -7.35 3.09 6.74
N ALA A 110 -7.13 1.89 6.20
CA ALA A 110 -7.82 0.68 6.63
C ALA A 110 -7.56 0.40 8.13
N ASN A 111 -6.31 0.51 8.58
CA ASN A 111 -5.95 0.33 9.99
C ASN A 111 -6.70 1.31 10.90
N MET A 112 -6.79 2.59 10.54
CA MET A 112 -7.54 3.58 11.32
C MET A 112 -9.06 3.35 11.30
N LEU A 113 -9.63 2.96 10.15
CA LEU A 113 -11.04 2.62 10.06
C LEU A 113 -11.40 1.40 10.93
N PHE A 114 -10.57 0.35 10.91
CA PHE A 114 -10.76 -0.82 11.77
C PHE A 114 -10.57 -0.48 13.25
N THR A 115 -9.58 0.37 13.58
CA THR A 115 -9.37 0.86 14.96
C THR A 115 -10.59 1.62 15.47
N LEU A 116 -11.24 2.45 14.63
CA LEU A 116 -12.46 3.17 14.99
C LEU A 116 -13.70 2.27 15.07
N LEU A 117 -13.82 1.32 14.14
CA LEU A 117 -14.99 0.43 14.06
C LEU A 117 -15.04 -0.58 15.20
N PHE A 118 -13.88 -1.06 15.67
CA PHE A 118 -13.76 -2.00 16.78
C PHE A 118 -13.18 -1.36 18.05
N PHE A 119 -13.29 -0.03 18.18
CA PHE A 119 -12.64 0.75 19.24
C PHE A 119 -12.96 0.26 20.66
N GLU A 120 -14.20 -0.15 20.92
CA GLU A 120 -14.68 -0.55 22.25
C GLU A 120 -14.20 -1.93 22.71
N ILE A 121 -13.73 -2.76 21.78
CA ILE A 121 -13.54 -4.20 22.01
C ILE A 121 -12.04 -4.51 21.88
N PRO A 122 -11.26 -4.33 22.97
CA PRO A 122 -9.83 -4.59 22.93
C PRO A 122 -9.56 -6.07 22.68
N ALA A 123 -8.61 -6.37 21.80
CA ALA A 123 -8.32 -7.74 21.36
C ALA A 123 -6.82 -8.03 21.38
N GLN A 124 -6.42 -9.10 22.10
CA GLN A 124 -5.02 -9.52 22.16
C GLN A 124 -4.48 -9.93 20.78
N SER A 125 -5.32 -10.58 19.96
CA SER A 125 -4.98 -10.94 18.58
C SER A 125 -4.64 -9.70 17.73
N VAL A 126 -5.49 -8.67 17.76
CA VAL A 126 -5.28 -7.40 17.05
C VAL A 126 -3.98 -6.75 17.50
N ARG A 127 -3.69 -6.72 18.80
CA ARG A 127 -2.44 -6.16 19.33
C ARG A 127 -1.20 -6.88 18.80
N VAL A 128 -1.21 -8.21 18.80
CA VAL A 128 -0.09 -9.02 18.27
C VAL A 128 0.04 -8.81 16.76
N LEU A 129 -1.06 -8.82 16.01
CA LEU A 129 -1.04 -8.59 14.57
C LEU A 129 -0.56 -7.18 14.22
N SER A 130 -0.99 -6.16 14.96
CA SER A 130 -0.52 -4.78 14.78
C SER A 130 0.95 -4.62 15.13
N LEU A 131 1.47 -5.35 16.13
CA LEU A 131 2.92 -5.40 16.42
C LEU A 131 3.72 -6.03 15.27
N ILE A 132 3.23 -7.13 14.70
CA ILE A 132 3.84 -7.76 13.53
C ILE A 132 3.83 -6.79 12.34
N MET A 133 2.69 -6.15 12.07
CA MET A 133 2.56 -5.16 11.01
C MET A 133 3.49 -3.96 11.23
N ALA A 134 3.59 -3.42 12.45
CA ALA A 134 4.53 -2.34 12.78
C ALA A 134 5.99 -2.75 12.53
N PHE A 135 6.36 -3.99 12.89
CA PHE A 135 7.70 -4.50 12.62
C PHE A 135 7.99 -4.60 11.12
N VAL A 136 7.05 -5.12 10.32
CA VAL A 136 7.18 -5.20 8.86
C VAL A 136 7.30 -3.80 8.25
N LEU A 137 6.44 -2.86 8.63
CA LEU A 137 6.49 -1.47 8.15
C LEU A 137 7.78 -0.75 8.56
N MET A 138 8.35 -1.09 9.71
CA MET A 138 9.65 -0.57 10.15
C MET A 138 10.77 -1.07 9.25
N VAL A 139 10.76 -2.36 8.89
CA VAL A 139 11.71 -2.93 7.93
C VAL A 139 11.56 -2.26 6.57
N ASP A 140 10.33 -2.06 6.08
CA ASP A 140 10.06 -1.37 4.82
C ASP A 140 10.61 0.07 4.84
N MET A 141 10.34 0.82 5.91
CA MET A 141 10.86 2.17 6.11
C MET A 141 12.39 2.18 6.06
N ILE A 142 13.05 1.26 6.77
CA ILE A 142 14.51 1.17 6.79
C ILE A 142 15.04 0.91 5.37
N ILE A 143 14.47 -0.05 4.64
CA ILE A 143 14.94 -0.39 3.28
C ILE A 143 14.73 0.79 2.33
N LEU A 144 13.58 1.46 2.40
CA LEU A 144 13.27 2.61 1.54
C LEU A 144 14.20 3.81 1.78
N VAL A 145 14.67 4.02 3.01
CA VAL A 145 15.60 5.11 3.32
C VAL A 145 17.07 4.72 3.05
N ALA A 146 17.43 3.47 3.34
CA ALA A 146 18.81 2.99 3.26
C ALA A 146 19.28 2.71 1.83
N VAL A 147 18.41 2.15 0.98
CA VAL A 147 18.78 1.76 -0.39
C VAL A 147 18.59 2.95 -1.33
N GLN A 148 19.68 3.39 -1.98
CA GLN A 148 19.67 4.59 -2.82
C GLN A 148 18.68 4.50 -3.99
N LYS A 149 18.57 3.33 -4.63
CA LYS A 149 17.67 3.13 -5.78
C LYS A 149 16.20 3.25 -5.38
N THR A 150 15.78 2.56 -4.33
CA THR A 150 14.39 2.63 -3.84
C THR A 150 14.06 4.02 -3.31
N ARG A 151 14.98 4.67 -2.59
CA ARG A 151 14.83 6.06 -2.13
C ARG A 151 14.61 7.02 -3.30
N TYR A 152 15.35 6.83 -4.38
CA TYR A 152 15.26 7.65 -5.58
C TYR A 152 13.94 7.46 -6.34
N GLU A 153 13.49 6.20 -6.46
CA GLU A 153 12.27 5.84 -7.18
C GLU A 153 11.01 6.29 -6.44
N GLU A 154 10.93 6.05 -5.12
CA GLU A 154 9.76 6.38 -4.30
C GLU A 154 9.68 7.85 -3.88
N GLY A 155 10.83 8.52 -3.80
CA GLY A 155 10.94 9.92 -3.39
C GLY A 155 10.34 10.18 -1.99
N MET A 156 10.02 11.45 -1.73
CA MET A 156 9.46 11.87 -0.43
C MET A 156 8.05 11.33 -0.20
N VAL A 157 7.25 11.17 -1.25
CA VAL A 157 5.86 10.72 -1.15
C VAL A 157 5.78 9.30 -0.58
N GLY A 158 6.60 8.38 -1.09
CA GLY A 158 6.67 7.02 -0.56
C GLY A 158 7.23 6.96 0.87
N ILE A 159 8.28 7.73 1.16
CA ILE A 159 8.89 7.78 2.50
C ILE A 159 7.91 8.32 3.56
N VAL A 160 7.23 9.42 3.28
CA VAL A 160 6.22 9.97 4.19
C VAL A 160 5.09 8.97 4.41
N SER A 161 4.66 8.27 3.35
CA SER A 161 3.57 7.29 3.43
C SER A 161 3.92 6.08 4.30
N VAL A 162 5.14 5.52 4.19
CA VAL A 162 5.56 4.39 5.04
C VAL A 162 5.75 4.81 6.50
N ILE A 163 6.33 5.98 6.75
CA ILE A 163 6.49 6.52 8.11
C ILE A 163 5.11 6.76 8.74
N TRP A 164 4.19 7.35 7.99
CA TRP A 164 2.82 7.59 8.46
C TRP A 164 2.10 6.27 8.78
N ALA A 165 2.22 5.25 7.91
CA ALA A 165 1.65 3.93 8.16
C ALA A 165 2.24 3.27 9.41
N LEU A 166 3.56 3.36 9.62
CA LEU A 166 4.22 2.88 10.84
C LEU A 166 3.67 3.58 12.09
N LEU A 167 3.60 4.91 12.07
CA LEU A 167 3.09 5.71 13.19
C LEU A 167 1.65 5.33 13.55
N LEU A 168 0.78 5.15 12.54
CA LEU A 168 -0.60 4.73 12.77
C LEU A 168 -0.70 3.28 13.28
N SER A 169 0.19 2.38 12.85
CA SER A 169 0.26 1.02 13.41
C SER A 169 0.65 1.02 14.90
N LEU A 170 1.62 1.87 15.27
CA LEU A 170 1.99 2.09 16.68
C LEU A 170 0.86 2.75 17.47
N TRP A 171 0.14 3.69 16.85
CA TRP A 171 -1.03 4.32 17.44
C TRP A 171 -2.13 3.31 17.77
N THR A 172 -2.43 2.38 16.85
CA THR A 172 -3.41 1.30 17.09
C THR A 172 -3.05 0.47 18.33
N ILE A 173 -1.77 0.14 18.52
CA ILE A 173 -1.32 -0.61 19.71
C ILE A 173 -1.55 0.20 20.99
N LEU A 174 -1.25 1.50 20.95
CA LEU A 174 -1.50 2.41 22.06
C LEU A 174 -3.00 2.50 22.37
N VAL A 175 -3.85 2.64 21.34
CA VAL A 175 -5.30 2.71 21.49
C VAL A 175 -5.86 1.43 22.10
N ASP A 176 -5.53 0.26 21.53
CA ASP A 176 -6.02 -1.02 22.06
C ASP A 176 -5.57 -1.27 23.51
N ARG A 177 -4.35 -0.86 23.87
CA ARG A 177 -3.84 -0.99 25.24
C ARG A 177 -4.52 -0.04 26.22
N THR A 178 -4.72 1.21 25.84
CA THR A 178 -5.34 2.24 26.68
C THR A 178 -6.84 1.99 26.87
N VAL A 179 -7.55 1.57 25.82
CA VAL A 179 -8.96 1.17 25.94
C VAL A 179 -9.11 -0.07 26.82
N LYS A 180 -8.21 -1.07 26.70
CA LYS A 180 -8.20 -2.22 27.61
C LYS A 180 -8.08 -1.80 29.07
N TRP A 181 -7.19 -0.85 29.36
CA TRP A 181 -7.00 -0.36 30.71
C TRP A 181 -8.20 0.43 31.23
N GLY A 182 -8.72 1.38 30.46
CA GLY A 182 -9.86 2.17 30.94
C GLY A 182 -11.15 1.35 31.01
N LYS A 183 -11.32 0.32 30.16
CA LYS A 183 -12.43 -0.64 30.32
C LYS A 183 -12.33 -1.40 31.65
N ALA A 184 -11.14 -1.89 32.02
CA ALA A 184 -10.95 -2.60 33.28
C ALA A 184 -11.16 -1.68 34.50
N GLU A 185 -10.65 -0.44 34.46
CA GLU A 185 -10.85 0.56 35.52
C GLU A 185 -12.34 0.88 35.71
N GLU A 186 -13.09 0.99 34.63
CA GLU A 186 -14.51 1.30 34.68
C GLU A 186 -15.38 0.11 35.15
N GLU A 187 -15.04 -1.10 34.73
CA GLU A 187 -15.64 -2.33 35.24
C GLU A 187 -15.39 -2.46 36.76
N GLU A 188 -14.14 -2.31 37.23
CA GLU A 188 -13.82 -2.35 38.66
C GLU A 188 -14.59 -1.28 39.45
N ARG A 189 -14.78 -0.08 38.89
CA ARG A 189 -15.52 1.01 39.53
C ARG A 189 -17.03 0.75 39.65
N LEU A 190 -17.66 0.11 38.65
CA LEU A 190 -19.13 -0.02 38.58
C LEU A 190 -19.65 -1.39 39.02
N THR A 191 -18.87 -2.44 38.87
CA THR A 191 -19.25 -3.83 39.18
C THR A 191 -18.42 -4.45 40.31
N GLY A 192 -17.34 -3.77 40.74
CA GLY A 192 -16.42 -4.25 41.78
C GLY A 192 -15.39 -5.28 41.29
N ARG A 193 -15.41 -5.66 40.01
CA ARG A 193 -14.52 -6.67 39.41
C ARG A 193 -14.33 -6.43 37.91
N ALA A 194 -13.11 -6.61 37.41
CA ALA A 194 -12.87 -6.70 35.97
C ALA A 194 -13.46 -8.01 35.40
N GLU A 195 -14.32 -7.91 34.39
CA GLU A 195 -14.99 -9.08 33.82
C GLU A 195 -14.21 -9.63 32.62
N THR A 196 -13.96 -10.95 32.63
CA THR A 196 -13.16 -11.61 31.60
C THR A 196 -14.01 -12.30 30.55
N ARG A 197 -15.32 -12.45 30.79
CA ARG A 197 -16.27 -13.07 29.87
C ARG A 197 -16.58 -12.13 28.70
N ARG A 198 -16.83 -12.72 27.53
CA ARG A 198 -17.20 -12.01 26.31
C ARG A 198 -18.52 -12.53 25.78
N THR A 199 -19.38 -11.62 25.35
CA THR A 199 -20.65 -11.97 24.69
C THR A 199 -20.39 -12.50 23.28
N LEU A 200 -21.38 -13.18 22.68
CA LEU A 200 -21.24 -13.72 21.32
C LEU A 200 -20.98 -12.62 20.27
N SER A 201 -21.60 -11.44 20.43
CA SER A 201 -21.35 -10.28 19.56
C SER A 201 -19.90 -9.76 19.68
N GLN A 202 -19.35 -9.73 20.89
CA GLN A 202 -17.95 -9.35 21.11
C GLN A 202 -16.99 -10.39 20.52
N TRP A 203 -17.29 -11.68 20.60
CA TRP A 203 -16.50 -12.72 19.93
C TRP A 203 -16.51 -12.58 18.41
N VAL A 204 -17.68 -12.31 17.82
CA VAL A 204 -17.80 -12.06 16.37
C VAL A 204 -17.00 -10.81 15.97
N ALA A 205 -17.09 -9.72 16.74
CA ALA A 205 -16.32 -8.52 16.49
C ALA A 205 -14.80 -8.77 16.54
N VAL A 206 -14.34 -9.57 17.51
CA VAL A 206 -12.92 -9.96 17.65
C VAL A 206 -12.48 -10.84 16.50
N LEU A 207 -13.32 -11.77 16.04
CA LEU A 207 -13.05 -12.60 14.86
C LEU A 207 -12.89 -11.73 13.61
N LEU A 208 -13.86 -10.85 13.34
CA LEU A 208 -13.86 -9.97 12.17
C LEU A 208 -12.68 -9.00 12.17
N SER A 209 -12.37 -8.38 13.32
CA SER A 209 -11.21 -7.51 13.45
C SER A 209 -9.91 -8.29 13.25
N SER A 210 -9.78 -9.48 13.84
CA SER A 210 -8.60 -10.32 13.68
C SER A 210 -8.39 -10.75 12.23
N ILE A 211 -9.45 -11.08 11.49
CA ILE A 211 -9.39 -11.41 10.06
C ILE A 211 -8.90 -10.18 9.27
N GLY A 212 -9.49 -9.00 9.52
CA GLY A 212 -9.08 -7.76 8.87
C GLY A 212 -7.60 -7.43 9.10
N TYR A 213 -7.13 -7.49 10.34
CA TYR A 213 -5.71 -7.30 10.67
C TYR A 213 -4.80 -8.37 10.07
N THR A 214 -5.26 -9.62 9.97
CA THR A 214 -4.49 -10.68 9.30
C THR A 214 -4.30 -10.37 7.81
N ILE A 215 -5.35 -9.90 7.14
CA ILE A 215 -5.28 -9.49 5.73
C ILE A 215 -4.32 -8.31 5.55
N MET A 216 -4.39 -7.31 6.44
CA MET A 216 -3.47 -6.16 6.43
C MET A 216 -2.01 -6.58 6.67
N VAL A 217 -1.75 -7.51 7.59
CA VAL A 217 -0.41 -8.08 7.81
C VAL A 217 0.08 -8.79 6.55
N ILE A 218 -0.74 -9.65 5.93
CA ILE A 218 -0.36 -10.34 4.68
C ILE A 218 -0.03 -9.32 3.58
N ALA A 219 -0.86 -8.29 3.41
CA ALA A 219 -0.60 -7.22 2.45
C ALA A 219 0.73 -6.52 2.72
N SER A 220 1.02 -6.14 3.97
CA SER A 220 2.29 -5.50 4.36
C SER A 220 3.50 -6.41 4.09
N VAL A 221 3.39 -7.71 4.37
CA VAL A 221 4.47 -8.69 4.12
C VAL A 221 4.72 -8.84 2.62
N LEU A 222 3.67 -8.87 1.80
CA LEU A 222 3.81 -8.96 0.34
C LEU A 222 4.46 -7.70 -0.25
N MET A 223 4.10 -6.53 0.26
CA MET A 223 4.77 -5.27 -0.08
C MET A 223 6.26 -5.32 0.31
N ALA A 224 6.56 -5.78 1.53
CA ALA A 224 7.93 -5.92 2.04
C ALA A 224 8.78 -6.85 1.18
N LEU A 225 8.25 -8.03 0.82
CA LEU A 225 8.94 -8.97 -0.08
C LEU A 225 9.26 -8.31 -1.43
N THR A 226 8.34 -7.53 -1.98
CA THR A 226 8.55 -6.87 -3.27
C THR A 226 9.58 -5.74 -3.15
N ILE A 227 9.60 -4.99 -2.05
CA ILE A 227 10.63 -3.97 -1.76
C ILE A 227 12.00 -4.63 -1.58
N ILE A 228 12.08 -5.76 -0.89
CA ILE A 228 13.31 -6.54 -0.72
C ILE A 228 13.83 -7.00 -2.09
N ILE A 229 12.97 -7.52 -2.98
CA ILE A 229 13.36 -7.92 -4.33
C ILE A 229 13.93 -6.72 -5.09
N ARG A 230 13.25 -5.57 -5.09
CA ARG A 230 13.76 -4.34 -5.74
C ARG A 230 15.10 -3.87 -5.16
N ALA A 231 15.26 -3.96 -3.84
CA ALA A 231 16.50 -3.61 -3.16
C ALA A 231 17.65 -4.56 -3.52
N LEU A 232 17.36 -5.85 -3.73
CA LEU A 232 18.34 -6.82 -4.23
C LEU A 232 18.67 -6.58 -5.71
N ASP A 233 17.66 -6.29 -6.53
CA ASP A 233 17.83 -5.97 -7.95
C ASP A 233 18.66 -4.70 -8.16
N ALA A 234 18.64 -3.77 -7.19
CA ALA A 234 19.49 -2.58 -7.20
C ALA A 234 21.00 -2.88 -7.17
N LYS A 235 21.40 -4.11 -6.79
CA LYS A 235 22.82 -4.52 -6.80
C LYS A 235 23.33 -4.86 -8.19
N PHE A 236 22.43 -5.19 -9.12
CA PHE A 236 22.81 -5.53 -10.49
C PHE A 236 22.78 -4.27 -11.33
N ALA A 237 23.91 -3.96 -11.97
CA ALA A 237 23.97 -2.90 -12.95
C ALA A 237 23.07 -3.28 -14.13
N GLN A 238 22.17 -2.38 -14.52
CA GLN A 238 21.44 -2.54 -15.77
C GLN A 238 22.42 -2.49 -16.96
N PRO A 239 22.16 -3.25 -18.03
CA PRO A 239 22.88 -3.07 -19.30
C PRO A 239 22.66 -1.64 -19.79
N GLY A 240 23.64 -1.00 -20.42
CA GLY A 240 23.49 0.36 -20.98
C GLY A 240 23.62 1.49 -19.96
N THR A 241 23.13 2.68 -20.30
CA THR A 241 23.32 3.92 -19.54
C THR A 241 22.01 4.69 -19.37
N LEU A 242 21.89 5.42 -18.26
CA LEU A 242 20.74 6.27 -17.95
C LEU A 242 21.08 7.73 -18.23
N HIS A 243 20.26 8.40 -19.03
CA HIS A 243 20.45 9.79 -19.45
C HIS A 243 19.33 10.67 -18.90
N TRP A 244 19.69 11.82 -18.33
CA TRP A 244 18.74 12.80 -17.83
C TRP A 244 18.02 13.51 -18.97
N VAL A 245 16.71 13.68 -18.83
CA VAL A 245 15.84 14.33 -19.83
C VAL A 245 14.85 15.30 -19.16
N ASP A 246 14.15 16.10 -19.98
CA ASP A 246 13.16 17.10 -19.57
C ASP A 246 13.72 18.06 -18.50
N GLY A 247 14.94 18.56 -18.75
CA GLY A 247 15.63 19.46 -17.82
C GLY A 247 16.07 18.79 -16.51
N GLY A 248 16.30 17.48 -16.52
CA GLY A 248 16.82 16.74 -15.36
C GLY A 248 15.74 16.22 -14.40
N LYS A 249 14.50 16.08 -14.86
CA LYS A 249 13.40 15.59 -14.01
C LYS A 249 13.43 14.07 -13.82
N TYR A 250 13.68 13.33 -14.90
CA TYR A 250 13.72 11.87 -14.92
C TYR A 250 14.78 11.38 -15.91
N ARG A 251 15.08 10.08 -15.87
CA ARG A 251 16.11 9.46 -16.72
C ARG A 251 15.52 8.44 -17.67
N ILE A 252 16.09 8.38 -18.87
CA ILE A 252 15.79 7.39 -19.88
C ILE A 252 16.98 6.46 -20.06
N HIS A 253 16.70 5.17 -20.09
CA HIS A 253 17.66 4.12 -20.37
C HIS A 253 17.92 4.05 -21.88
N VAL A 254 19.19 3.95 -22.24
CA VAL A 254 19.67 3.73 -23.61
C VAL A 254 20.70 2.61 -23.58
N TYR A 255 20.53 1.63 -24.47
CA TYR A 255 21.49 0.57 -24.70
C TYR A 255 21.86 0.54 -26.18
N CYS A 256 23.15 0.36 -26.47
CA CYS A 256 23.68 0.26 -27.82
C CYS A 256 24.72 -0.85 -27.91
N GLN A 257 24.73 -1.56 -29.04
CA GLN A 257 25.68 -2.63 -29.34
C GLN A 257 26.14 -2.57 -30.80
N GLY A 258 27.43 -2.82 -31.04
CA GLY A 258 28.09 -2.66 -32.34
C GLY A 258 28.98 -1.42 -32.40
N ASN A 259 29.78 -1.26 -33.45
CA ASN A 259 30.70 -0.11 -33.60
C ASN A 259 30.00 1.09 -34.25
N VAL A 260 30.36 2.31 -33.86
CA VAL A 260 29.77 3.54 -34.46
C VAL A 260 30.31 3.78 -35.88
N THR A 261 31.52 3.32 -36.16
CA THR A 261 32.20 3.47 -37.45
C THR A 261 32.28 2.13 -38.17
N ALA A 262 31.90 2.13 -39.44
CA ALA A 262 32.08 0.99 -40.32
C ALA A 262 33.58 0.82 -40.70
N PHE A 263 33.92 -0.32 -41.30
CA PHE A 263 35.30 -0.66 -41.70
C PHE A 263 35.92 0.32 -42.71
N ASP A 264 35.08 1.06 -43.44
CA ASP A 264 35.47 2.08 -44.42
C ASP A 264 35.64 3.48 -43.80
N GLY A 265 35.47 3.62 -42.48
CA GLY A 265 35.52 4.90 -41.77
C GLY A 265 34.25 5.75 -41.88
N SER A 266 33.23 5.27 -42.60
CA SER A 266 31.91 5.92 -42.64
C SER A 266 31.12 5.64 -41.35
N LYS A 267 30.12 6.48 -41.08
CA LYS A 267 29.25 6.30 -39.92
C LYS A 267 28.30 5.14 -40.15
N GLN A 268 28.31 4.16 -39.26
CA GLN A 268 27.48 2.97 -39.38
C GLN A 268 26.00 3.33 -39.15
N THR A 269 25.13 2.88 -40.04
CA THR A 269 23.68 2.98 -39.85
C THR A 269 23.29 2.18 -38.62
N THR A 270 22.63 2.84 -37.68
CA THR A 270 22.20 2.19 -36.44
C THR A 270 20.72 1.84 -36.52
N VAL A 271 20.38 0.60 -36.21
CA VAL A 271 18.98 0.18 -36.09
C VAL A 271 18.47 0.54 -34.71
N LEU A 272 17.48 1.44 -34.63
CA LEU A 272 16.85 1.83 -33.36
C LEU A 272 15.61 0.96 -33.14
N PHE A 273 15.67 0.09 -32.13
CA PHE A 273 14.56 -0.77 -31.74
C PHE A 273 13.63 -0.09 -30.75
N GLU A 274 12.34 -0.16 -31.02
CA GLU A 274 11.27 0.38 -30.18
C GLU A 274 10.29 -0.73 -29.79
N GLY A 275 10.11 -0.93 -28.48
CA GLY A 275 9.27 -1.99 -27.92
C GLY A 275 7.79 -1.81 -28.21
N GLY A 276 7.02 -2.89 -28.14
CA GLY A 276 5.55 -2.85 -28.25
C GLY A 276 4.88 -2.53 -26.91
N GLU A 277 3.83 -3.23 -26.53
CA GLU A 277 3.17 -3.09 -25.22
C GLU A 277 4.11 -3.51 -24.07
N ARG A 278 5.16 -4.25 -24.41
CA ARG A 278 6.20 -4.72 -23.51
C ARG A 278 7.56 -4.10 -23.88
N PRO A 279 8.50 -4.10 -22.92
CA PRO A 279 9.86 -3.64 -23.16
C PRO A 279 10.57 -4.41 -24.29
N VAL A 280 11.64 -3.85 -24.85
CA VAL A 280 12.42 -4.46 -25.95
C VAL A 280 13.06 -5.77 -25.51
N GLU A 281 13.38 -5.89 -24.23
CA GLU A 281 13.98 -7.05 -23.57
C GLU A 281 13.14 -8.33 -23.70
N ASP A 282 11.83 -8.19 -23.91
CA ASP A 282 10.89 -9.31 -24.02
C ASP A 282 10.70 -9.76 -25.48
N GLY A 283 11.82 -10.07 -26.16
CA GLY A 283 11.84 -10.72 -27.47
C GLY A 283 12.63 -9.95 -28.54
N LEU A 284 12.40 -8.64 -28.66
CA LEU A 284 13.05 -7.82 -29.69
C LEU A 284 14.56 -7.68 -29.47
N TRP A 285 15.01 -7.71 -28.22
CA TRP A 285 16.44 -7.65 -27.91
C TRP A 285 17.18 -8.90 -28.38
N GLN A 286 16.59 -10.09 -28.20
CA GLN A 286 17.15 -11.35 -28.69
C GLN A 286 17.23 -11.33 -30.22
N PHE A 287 16.17 -10.88 -30.88
CA PHE A 287 16.15 -10.68 -32.34
C PHE A 287 17.24 -9.71 -32.82
N ALA A 288 17.45 -8.60 -32.11
CA ALA A 288 18.50 -7.63 -32.43
C ALA A 288 19.91 -8.21 -32.28
N ASN A 289 20.16 -9.01 -31.23
CA ASN A 289 21.42 -9.71 -31.03
C ASN A 289 21.69 -10.72 -32.15
N GLU A 290 20.71 -11.56 -32.48
CA GLU A 290 20.83 -12.54 -33.57
C GLU A 290 21.06 -11.87 -34.93
N ALA A 291 20.46 -10.70 -35.16
CA ALA A 291 20.68 -9.91 -36.37
C ALA A 291 22.11 -9.35 -36.45
N VAL A 292 22.73 -8.99 -35.32
CA VAL A 292 24.16 -8.60 -35.27
C VAL A 292 25.06 -9.80 -35.46
N ASP A 293 24.79 -10.91 -34.76
CA ASP A 293 25.62 -12.11 -34.80
C ASP A 293 25.60 -12.78 -36.19
N SER A 294 24.47 -12.73 -36.89
CA SER A 294 24.34 -13.17 -38.28
C SER A 294 24.98 -12.23 -39.30
N GLY A 295 25.40 -11.03 -38.89
CA GLY A 295 25.93 -9.99 -39.77
C GLY A 295 24.87 -9.28 -40.62
N SER A 296 23.58 -9.47 -40.33
CA SER A 296 22.48 -8.81 -41.05
C SER A 296 22.40 -7.31 -40.74
N ILE A 297 22.74 -6.92 -39.51
CA ILE A 297 22.91 -5.53 -39.08
C ILE A 297 24.25 -5.40 -38.36
N GLY A 298 24.92 -4.24 -38.45
CA GLY A 298 26.22 -4.08 -37.79
C GLY A 298 26.17 -3.30 -36.47
N ARG A 299 25.08 -2.58 -36.20
CA ARG A 299 24.86 -1.84 -34.94
C ARG A 299 23.38 -1.68 -34.67
N TYR A 300 22.98 -1.82 -33.41
CA TYR A 300 21.65 -1.43 -32.95
C TYR A 300 21.70 -0.67 -31.63
N CYS A 301 20.65 0.10 -31.38
CA CYS A 301 20.35 0.68 -30.10
C CYS A 301 18.87 0.44 -29.76
N PHE A 302 18.53 0.50 -28.49
CA PHE A 302 17.16 0.68 -28.04
C PHE A 302 17.17 1.57 -26.81
N ALA A 303 16.00 2.13 -26.51
CA ALA A 303 15.79 2.91 -25.33
C ALA A 303 14.42 2.58 -24.76
N ASP A 304 14.36 2.45 -23.44
CA ASP A 304 13.09 2.21 -22.78
C ASP A 304 12.27 3.49 -22.73
N ARG A 305 11.02 3.43 -23.17
CA ARG A 305 10.07 4.53 -22.97
C ARG A 305 9.93 4.89 -21.49
N PRO A 306 9.52 6.13 -21.16
CA PRO A 306 9.29 6.50 -19.77
C PRO A 306 8.32 5.52 -19.07
N GLY A 307 8.70 5.05 -17.89
CA GLY A 307 7.93 4.10 -17.09
C GLY A 307 8.00 2.63 -17.56
N VAL A 308 8.88 2.31 -18.51
CA VAL A 308 9.11 0.96 -19.04
C VAL A 308 10.50 0.47 -18.63
N ALA A 309 10.60 -0.82 -18.29
CA ALA A 309 11.85 -1.53 -17.92
C ALA A 309 12.80 -0.71 -17.02
N TRP A 310 13.91 -0.17 -17.55
CA TRP A 310 14.92 0.54 -16.75
C TRP A 310 14.77 2.07 -16.74
N SER A 311 13.87 2.62 -17.55
CA SER A 311 13.58 4.05 -17.59
C SER A 311 12.75 4.50 -16.40
N ASP A 312 13.04 5.70 -15.91
CA ASP A 312 12.22 6.35 -14.89
C ASP A 312 10.83 6.69 -15.46
N THR A 313 9.82 6.81 -14.59
CA THR A 313 8.46 7.20 -14.96
C THR A 313 8.40 8.71 -15.26
N ALA A 314 7.81 9.07 -16.40
CA ALA A 314 7.57 10.47 -16.74
C ALA A 314 6.38 11.06 -15.97
N PRO A 315 6.37 12.38 -15.72
CA PRO A 315 5.19 13.06 -15.21
C PRO A 315 4.01 12.95 -16.17
N SER A 316 2.79 12.97 -15.65
CA SER A 316 1.57 12.95 -16.47
C SER A 316 1.17 14.38 -16.89
N PRO A 317 0.51 14.55 -18.05
CA PRO A 317 0.13 13.52 -19.03
C PRO A 317 1.28 13.10 -19.96
N LEU A 318 1.43 11.80 -20.20
CA LEU A 318 2.39 11.26 -21.17
C LEU A 318 1.70 11.12 -22.54
N SER A 319 2.25 11.79 -23.56
CA SER A 319 1.84 11.64 -24.95
C SER A 319 2.94 10.98 -25.78
N ALA A 320 2.58 10.42 -26.95
CA ALA A 320 3.57 9.84 -27.86
C ALA A 320 4.63 10.85 -28.29
N GLY A 321 4.22 12.11 -28.53
CA GLY A 321 5.16 13.20 -28.80
C GLY A 321 6.10 13.45 -27.63
N PHE A 322 5.59 13.55 -26.40
CA PHE A 322 6.45 13.77 -25.24
C PHE A 322 7.46 12.63 -25.03
N ALA A 323 7.02 11.37 -25.18
CA ALA A 323 7.91 10.22 -25.10
C ALA A 323 9.02 10.26 -26.16
N VAL A 324 8.68 10.67 -27.39
CA VAL A 324 9.65 10.83 -28.49
C VAL A 324 10.61 11.99 -28.23
N ASP A 325 10.15 13.12 -27.66
CA ASP A 325 11.05 14.23 -27.30
C ASP A 325 12.07 13.79 -26.24
N ALA A 326 11.60 13.07 -25.22
CA ALA A 326 12.45 12.49 -24.19
C ALA A 326 13.46 11.48 -24.78
N LEU A 327 13.02 10.63 -25.70
CA LEU A 327 13.89 9.68 -26.41
C LEU A 327 14.97 10.41 -27.20
N SER A 328 14.61 11.48 -27.93
CA SER A 328 15.56 12.29 -28.70
C SER A 328 16.59 12.97 -27.82
N GLU A 329 16.18 13.52 -26.67
CA GLU A 329 17.10 14.10 -25.70
C GLU A 329 18.05 13.04 -25.11
N ALA A 330 17.53 11.85 -24.79
CA ALA A 330 18.33 10.75 -24.28
C ALA A 330 19.38 10.26 -25.29
N LEU A 331 18.99 10.05 -26.55
CA LEU A 331 19.90 9.67 -27.63
C LEU A 331 20.97 10.75 -27.87
N ALA A 332 20.56 12.02 -27.91
CA ALA A 332 21.51 13.12 -28.05
C ALA A 332 22.52 13.17 -26.89
N ALA A 333 22.06 12.94 -25.65
CA ALA A 333 22.90 12.87 -24.47
C ALA A 333 23.82 11.64 -24.45
N ALA A 334 23.40 10.54 -25.08
CA ALA A 334 24.23 9.34 -25.30
C ALA A 334 25.28 9.52 -26.41
N GLY A 335 25.25 10.63 -27.15
CA GLY A 335 26.11 10.86 -28.32
C GLY A 335 25.63 10.11 -29.56
N GLU A 336 24.46 9.47 -29.47
CA GLU A 336 23.82 8.75 -30.55
C GLU A 336 23.16 9.75 -31.49
N ARG A 337 23.73 9.87 -32.69
CA ARG A 337 23.21 10.69 -33.79
C ARG A 337 23.05 9.80 -35.01
N GLY A 338 22.08 10.08 -35.88
CA GLY A 338 21.82 9.26 -37.07
C GLY A 338 23.04 9.08 -37.99
N PRO A 339 22.96 8.18 -38.98
CA PRO A 339 21.71 7.72 -39.59
C PRO A 339 21.03 6.54 -38.88
N TRP A 340 19.70 6.59 -38.82
CA TRP A 340 18.84 5.63 -38.14
C TRP A 340 18.01 4.81 -39.13
N VAL A 341 17.81 3.53 -38.81
CA VAL A 341 16.70 2.73 -39.32
C VAL A 341 15.85 2.32 -38.14
N LEU A 342 14.56 2.66 -38.13
CA LEU A 342 13.67 2.33 -37.02
C LEU A 342 13.15 0.92 -37.19
N ALA A 343 13.18 0.10 -36.15
CA ALA A 343 12.56 -1.22 -36.12
C ALA A 343 11.64 -1.31 -34.90
N SER A 344 10.37 -1.62 -35.08
CA SER A 344 9.42 -1.54 -33.96
C SER A 344 8.28 -2.52 -34.07
N ALA A 345 7.69 -2.88 -32.92
CA ALA A 345 6.55 -3.79 -32.85
C ALA A 345 5.33 -3.19 -32.16
N GLY A 346 4.13 -3.65 -32.51
CA GLY A 346 2.87 -3.27 -31.85
C GLY A 346 2.69 -1.76 -31.75
N ILE A 347 2.35 -1.26 -30.56
CA ILE A 347 2.22 0.19 -30.31
C ILE A 347 3.51 0.99 -30.56
N GLY A 348 4.69 0.36 -30.50
CA GLY A 348 5.99 0.97 -30.81
C GLY A 348 6.06 1.55 -32.23
N SER A 349 5.28 0.99 -33.17
CA SER A 349 5.15 1.51 -34.53
C SER A 349 4.66 2.96 -34.58
N LEU A 350 3.78 3.37 -33.66
CA LEU A 350 3.28 4.74 -33.58
C LEU A 350 4.38 5.70 -33.09
N TYR A 351 5.14 5.29 -32.07
CA TYR A 351 6.27 6.06 -31.56
C TYR A 351 7.36 6.22 -32.62
N SER A 352 7.70 5.15 -33.35
CA SER A 352 8.64 5.19 -34.48
C SER A 352 8.20 6.12 -35.60
N ARG A 353 6.91 6.12 -35.96
CA ARG A 353 6.35 7.06 -36.95
C ARG A 353 6.48 8.51 -36.48
N VAL A 354 6.18 8.80 -35.21
CA VAL A 354 6.33 10.14 -34.62
C VAL A 354 7.81 10.56 -34.56
N PHE A 355 8.70 9.64 -34.18
CA PHE A 355 10.15 9.87 -34.16
C PHE A 355 10.69 10.19 -35.55
N SER A 356 10.30 9.41 -36.56
CA SER A 356 10.66 9.64 -37.96
C SER A 356 10.16 10.98 -38.47
N ALA A 357 8.92 11.37 -38.15
CA ALA A 357 8.38 12.68 -38.54
C ALA A 357 9.20 13.85 -37.96
N ARG A 358 9.77 13.69 -36.75
CA ARG A 358 10.61 14.71 -36.10
C ARG A 358 12.07 14.68 -36.54
N HIS A 359 12.58 13.52 -36.96
CA HIS A 359 14.00 13.30 -37.33
C HIS A 359 14.13 12.87 -38.80
N GLY A 360 13.27 13.37 -39.69
CA GLY A 360 13.14 12.87 -41.06
C GLY A 360 14.40 12.97 -41.93
N ARG A 361 15.39 13.80 -41.53
CA ARG A 361 16.69 13.89 -42.22
C ARG A 361 17.67 12.79 -41.79
N ASP A 362 17.49 12.26 -40.58
CA ASP A 362 18.38 11.29 -39.96
C ASP A 362 17.82 9.86 -40.05
N VAL A 363 16.52 9.69 -40.32
CA VAL A 363 15.86 8.38 -40.44
C VAL A 363 15.78 7.96 -41.91
N HIS A 364 16.49 6.89 -42.26
CA HIS A 364 16.57 6.37 -43.64
C HIS A 364 15.54 5.28 -43.95
N GLY A 365 14.91 4.69 -42.94
CA GLY A 365 13.92 3.64 -43.13
C GLY A 365 13.18 3.28 -41.84
N ILE A 366 12.03 2.63 -42.03
CA ILE A 366 11.18 2.13 -40.93
C ILE A 366 10.78 0.68 -41.26
N LEU A 367 11.05 -0.23 -40.34
CA LEU A 367 10.58 -1.60 -40.32
C LEU A 367 9.51 -1.74 -39.22
N LEU A 368 8.33 -2.19 -39.61
CA LEU A 368 7.19 -2.37 -38.71
C LEU A 368 6.85 -3.86 -38.60
N ILE A 369 6.96 -4.41 -37.39
CA ILE A 369 6.68 -5.82 -37.08
C ILE A 369 5.34 -5.87 -36.35
N ASP A 370 4.29 -6.39 -37.01
CA ASP A 370 2.94 -6.43 -36.45
C ASP A 370 2.49 -5.06 -35.87
N PRO A 371 2.45 -4.00 -36.71
CA PRO A 371 2.19 -2.64 -36.22
C PRO A 371 0.75 -2.47 -35.73
N LEU A 372 0.60 -1.64 -34.70
CA LEU A 372 -0.70 -1.18 -34.27
C LEU A 372 -1.27 -0.13 -35.25
N HIS A 373 -2.43 -0.44 -35.85
CA HIS A 373 -3.17 0.50 -36.66
C HIS A 373 -3.82 1.61 -35.80
N GLU A 374 -3.75 2.86 -36.25
CA GLU A 374 -4.35 4.03 -35.57
C GLU A 374 -5.84 3.88 -35.22
N ASP A 375 -6.63 3.15 -36.02
CA ASP A 375 -8.06 2.92 -35.75
C ASP A 375 -8.31 2.16 -34.44
N LEU A 376 -7.30 1.42 -33.96
CA LEU A 376 -7.37 0.65 -32.71
C LEU A 376 -7.01 1.49 -31.46
N LEU A 377 -6.61 2.76 -31.64
CA LEU A 377 -6.26 3.64 -30.52
C LEU A 377 -7.43 3.92 -29.59
N ALA A 378 -8.64 4.12 -30.12
CA ALA A 378 -9.82 4.39 -29.30
C ALA A 378 -10.15 3.23 -28.34
N PRO A 379 -10.24 1.96 -28.80
CA PRO A 379 -10.38 0.81 -27.89
C PRO A 379 -9.23 0.67 -26.88
N LEU A 380 -7.99 0.90 -27.31
CA LEU A 380 -6.81 0.81 -26.44
C LEU A 380 -6.79 1.88 -25.35
N ALA A 381 -7.24 3.10 -25.67
CA ALA A 381 -7.35 4.23 -24.75
C ALA A 381 -8.67 4.23 -23.96
N SER A 382 -9.44 3.16 -24.00
CA SER A 382 -10.72 3.09 -23.29
C SER A 382 -10.53 3.26 -21.76
N PRO A 383 -11.35 4.10 -21.09
CA PRO A 383 -11.27 4.31 -19.65
C PRO A 383 -11.39 3.01 -18.85
N THR A 384 -12.24 2.07 -19.31
CA THR A 384 -12.43 0.76 -18.69
C THR A 384 -11.14 -0.04 -18.66
N ARG A 385 -10.40 -0.09 -19.78
CA ARG A 385 -9.11 -0.79 -19.85
C ARG A 385 -8.08 -0.10 -18.96
N GLY A 386 -8.01 1.23 -18.98
CA GLY A 386 -7.13 2.00 -18.11
C GLY A 386 -7.37 1.71 -16.62
N PHE A 387 -8.65 1.70 -16.20
CA PHE A 387 -9.04 1.37 -14.84
C PHE A 387 -8.69 -0.08 -14.45
N LEU A 388 -8.91 -1.05 -15.34
CA LEU A 388 -8.51 -2.45 -15.11
C LEU A 388 -6.99 -2.61 -15.00
N LEU A 389 -6.22 -1.87 -15.79
CA LEU A 389 -4.75 -1.86 -15.70
C LEU A 389 -4.28 -1.24 -14.38
N TRP A 390 -4.93 -0.17 -13.93
CA TRP A 390 -4.66 0.43 -12.62
C TRP A 390 -4.98 -0.53 -11.46
N LEU A 391 -6.14 -1.21 -11.51
CA LEU A 391 -6.48 -2.27 -10.55
C LEU A 391 -5.47 -3.41 -10.57
N ARG A 392 -5.02 -3.80 -11.76
CA ARG A 392 -3.95 -4.79 -11.90
C ARG A 392 -2.67 -4.31 -11.23
N GLY A 393 -2.29 -3.03 -11.39
CA GLY A 393 -1.15 -2.43 -10.69
C GLY A 393 -1.21 -2.64 -9.17
N ILE A 394 -2.37 -2.39 -8.55
CA ILE A 394 -2.59 -2.62 -7.11
C ILE A 394 -2.35 -4.09 -6.74
N VAL A 395 -2.84 -5.03 -7.55
CA VAL A 395 -2.70 -6.47 -7.29
C VAL A 395 -1.28 -6.97 -7.56
N THR A 396 -0.62 -6.47 -8.61
CA THR A 396 0.76 -6.80 -8.97
C THR A 396 1.74 -6.29 -7.91
N GLU A 397 1.43 -5.16 -7.26
CA GLU A 397 2.20 -4.66 -6.11
C GLU A 397 2.00 -5.46 -4.82
N ALA A 398 0.88 -6.16 -4.66
CA ALA A 398 0.75 -7.22 -3.66
C ALA A 398 1.62 -8.46 -4.00
N GLY A 399 2.56 -8.36 -4.94
CA GLY A 399 3.67 -9.30 -5.14
C GLY A 399 3.31 -10.60 -5.83
N ARG A 400 2.03 -10.90 -6.11
CA ARG A 400 1.61 -12.19 -6.68
C ARG A 400 2.30 -12.51 -8.00
N ASP A 401 2.24 -11.61 -8.97
CA ASP A 401 2.79 -11.87 -10.31
C ASP A 401 4.32 -12.02 -10.30
N LYS A 402 5.01 -11.17 -9.54
CA LYS A 402 6.48 -11.18 -9.43
C LYS A 402 6.98 -12.42 -8.68
N MET A 403 6.29 -12.79 -7.59
CA MET A 403 6.58 -14.01 -6.85
C MET A 403 6.30 -15.26 -7.67
N GLU A 404 5.18 -15.33 -8.38
CA GLU A 404 4.87 -16.45 -9.27
C GLU A 404 5.85 -16.56 -10.44
N ALA A 405 6.28 -15.44 -11.02
CA ALA A 405 7.30 -15.45 -12.07
C ALA A 405 8.65 -15.95 -11.55
N ARG A 406 9.08 -15.50 -10.36
CA ARG A 406 10.34 -15.93 -9.77
C ARG A 406 10.30 -17.36 -9.24
N LEU A 407 9.17 -17.79 -8.66
CA LEU A 407 8.92 -19.18 -8.29
C LEU A 407 8.98 -20.09 -9.52
N ARG A 408 8.37 -19.68 -10.64
CA ARG A 408 8.48 -20.41 -11.91
C ARG A 408 9.92 -20.46 -12.43
N GLN A 409 10.70 -19.38 -12.32
CA GLN A 409 12.12 -19.40 -12.69
C GLN A 409 12.96 -20.32 -11.79
N LEU A 410 12.73 -20.30 -10.47
CA LEU A 410 13.42 -21.16 -9.50
C LEU A 410 13.07 -22.64 -9.68
N LEU A 411 11.81 -22.94 -10.03
CA LEU A 411 11.37 -24.30 -10.34
C LEU A 411 11.94 -24.80 -11.68
N ARG A 412 12.13 -23.91 -12.66
CA ARG A 412 12.77 -24.24 -13.95
C ARG A 412 14.29 -24.38 -13.88
N GLY A 413 14.95 -23.69 -12.95
CA GLY A 413 16.41 -23.81 -12.74
C GLY A 413 16.86 -25.05 -11.95
N LYS A 414 15.94 -25.96 -11.61
CA LYS A 414 16.20 -27.24 -10.92
C LYS A 414 15.93 -28.48 -11.81
N ALA A 415 15.64 -28.30 -13.09
CA ALA A 415 15.41 -29.39 -14.05
C ALA A 415 16.59 -29.51 -15.02
#